data_AF-A0A3P7KUG5-F1
#
_entry.id   AF-A0A3P7KUG5-F1
#
_cell.length_a   1.000
_cell.length_b   1.000
_cell.length_c   1.000
_cell.angle_alpha   90.00
_cell.angle_beta   90.00
_cell.angle_gamma   90.00
#
_symmetry.space_group_name_H-M   'P 1'
#
loop_
_entity.id
_entity.type
_entity.pdbx_description
1 polymer ?
#
loop_
_entity_poly.entity_id
_entity_poly.type
_entity_poly.pdbx_seq_one_letter_code
_entity_poly.pdbx_strand_id
1 'polypeptide(L)'
;MSRSYRSAVDLLSPDAVFFLGDLMDEGQWGNHYTFHKYADRFDSLFGFSEDKPEVHVLAGNHDLGFHYAVTPFRVDWFSKRFNSSTVDVVFIRGQPFILLTSMAMHGDGCKFCHEAEVAIEAVGDELACAKRGSCSKNVSARFLPYRRPILLQHFPLFR
;
A
#
# COMPACT_ATOMS: atom_id res chain seq x y z
N MET A 1 12.82 -7.67 -16.45
CA MET A 1 12.22 -6.56 -15.69
C MET A 1 13.27 -5.63 -15.07
N SER A 2 14.27 -6.14 -14.33
CA SER A 2 15.26 -5.29 -13.64
C SER A 2 15.96 -4.23 -14.52
N ARG A 3 16.41 -4.59 -15.73
CA ARG A 3 17.02 -3.61 -16.67
C ARG A 3 16.07 -2.47 -17.02
N SER A 4 14.82 -2.79 -17.36
CA SER A 4 13.80 -1.79 -17.72
C SER A 4 13.48 -0.89 -16.54
N TYR A 5 13.35 -1.46 -15.34
CA TYR A 5 13.12 -0.70 -14.11
C TYR A 5 14.26 0.27 -13.82
N ARG A 6 15.51 -0.23 -13.79
CA ARG A 6 16.71 0.61 -13.56
C ARG A 6 16.83 1.71 -14.61
N SER A 7 16.66 1.38 -15.89
CA SER A 7 16.67 2.40 -16.93
C SER A 7 15.58 3.46 -16.75
N ALA A 8 14.37 3.09 -16.33
CA ALA A 8 13.31 4.06 -16.05
C ALA A 8 13.65 4.94 -14.82
N VAL A 9 14.20 4.35 -13.76
CA VAL A 9 14.65 5.10 -12.57
C VAL A 9 15.79 6.04 -12.92
N ASP A 10 16.82 5.58 -13.63
CA ASP A 10 17.98 6.37 -14.02
C ASP A 10 17.57 7.53 -14.94
N LEU A 11 16.73 7.27 -15.95
CA LEU A 11 16.33 8.27 -16.94
C LEU A 11 15.34 9.31 -16.38
N LEU A 12 14.39 8.88 -15.54
CA LEU A 12 13.32 9.75 -15.04
C LEU A 12 13.65 10.37 -13.69
N SER A 13 14.60 9.78 -12.94
CA SER A 13 14.99 10.19 -11.59
C SER A 13 13.78 10.48 -10.66
N PRO A 14 12.85 9.53 -10.51
CA PRO A 14 11.62 9.76 -9.75
C PRO A 14 11.91 9.95 -8.26
N ASP A 15 11.04 10.70 -7.56
CA ASP A 15 11.11 10.78 -6.09
C ASP A 15 10.62 9.49 -5.42
N ALA A 16 9.63 8.83 -6.03
CA ALA A 16 9.01 7.62 -5.49
C ALA A 16 8.52 6.71 -6.63
N VAL A 17 8.46 5.41 -6.34
CA VAL A 17 7.86 4.38 -7.20
C VAL A 17 6.82 3.63 -6.37
N PHE A 18 5.63 3.45 -6.95
CA PHE A 18 4.54 2.70 -6.35
C PHE A 18 4.31 1.39 -7.11
N PHE A 19 4.41 0.26 -6.42
CA PHE A 19 4.00 -1.06 -6.93
C PHE A 19 2.58 -1.38 -6.43
N LEU A 20 1.63 -1.51 -7.35
CA LEU A 20 0.20 -1.63 -7.02
C LEU A 20 -0.28 -3.08 -6.91
N GLY A 21 0.54 -3.95 -6.29
CA GLY A 21 0.22 -5.37 -6.10
C GLY A 21 0.66 -6.30 -7.21
N ASP A 22 0.35 -7.58 -7.00
CA ASP A 22 0.72 -8.74 -7.82
C ASP A 22 2.24 -8.82 -8.04
N LEU A 23 2.97 -8.78 -6.93
CA LEU A 23 4.42 -8.94 -6.91
C LEU A 23 4.83 -10.40 -7.10
N MET A 24 3.95 -11.31 -6.68
CA MET A 24 4.16 -12.75 -6.73
C MET A 24 2.92 -13.47 -7.26
N ASP A 25 3.11 -14.56 -7.98
CA ASP A 25 2.01 -15.31 -8.59
C ASP A 25 1.30 -16.25 -7.60
N GLU A 26 2.02 -16.74 -6.58
CA GLU A 26 1.60 -17.85 -5.73
C GLU A 26 1.26 -17.45 -4.28
N GLY A 27 1.01 -16.19 -3.96
CA GLY A 27 0.79 -15.76 -2.57
C GLY A 27 -0.33 -16.51 -1.85
N GLN A 28 -1.42 -16.81 -2.56
CA GLN A 28 -2.53 -17.61 -2.02
C GLN A 28 -2.18 -19.10 -1.83
N TRP A 29 -1.32 -19.68 -2.66
CA TRP A 29 -1.06 -21.13 -2.67
C TRP A 29 0.26 -21.52 -2.00
N GLY A 30 1.19 -20.58 -1.89
CA GLY A 30 2.51 -20.75 -1.35
C GLY A 30 2.52 -20.85 0.17
N ASN A 31 3.58 -21.47 0.68
CA ASN A 31 3.92 -21.44 2.10
C ASN A 31 4.88 -20.26 2.39
N HIS A 32 5.27 -20.12 3.66
CA HIS A 32 6.19 -19.08 4.11
C HIS A 32 7.50 -19.03 3.30
N TYR A 33 8.05 -20.20 2.95
CA TYR A 33 9.28 -20.29 2.16
C TYR A 33 9.08 -19.79 0.73
N THR A 34 8.01 -20.20 0.07
CA THR A 34 7.65 -19.72 -1.27
C THR A 34 7.46 -18.20 -1.27
N PHE A 35 6.73 -17.66 -0.29
CA PHE A 35 6.55 -16.21 -0.13
C PHE A 35 7.90 -15.48 -0.04
N HIS A 36 8.81 -15.94 0.83
CA HIS A 36 10.13 -15.31 0.98
C HIS A 36 10.95 -15.38 -0.30
N LYS A 37 10.93 -16.51 -1.01
CA LYS A 37 11.61 -16.65 -2.30
C LYS A 37 11.09 -15.65 -3.34
N TYR A 38 9.79 -15.40 -3.38
CA TYR A 38 9.21 -14.38 -4.26
C TYR A 38 9.60 -12.96 -3.83
N ALA A 39 9.54 -12.66 -2.53
CA ALA A 39 9.93 -11.36 -2.01
C ALA A 39 11.41 -11.04 -2.25
N ASP A 40 12.30 -12.01 -2.07
CA ASP A 40 13.74 -11.84 -2.33
C ASP A 40 14.01 -11.63 -3.83
N ARG A 41 13.24 -12.31 -4.68
CA ARG A 41 13.27 -12.05 -6.13
C ARG A 41 12.75 -10.66 -6.47
N PHE A 42 11.70 -10.17 -5.81
CA PHE A 42 11.21 -8.80 -5.99
C PHE A 42 12.32 -7.79 -5.66
N ASP A 43 12.98 -7.92 -4.51
CA ASP A 43 14.09 -7.05 -4.11
C ASP A 43 15.29 -7.17 -5.07
N SER A 44 15.61 -8.36 -5.56
CA SER A 44 16.67 -8.52 -6.55
C SER A 44 16.37 -7.78 -7.86
N LEU A 45 15.09 -7.68 -8.25
CA LEU A 45 14.68 -7.07 -9.51
C LEU A 45 14.48 -5.56 -9.38
N PHE A 46 13.89 -5.12 -8.28
CA PHE A 46 13.35 -3.78 -8.07
C PHE A 46 13.90 -3.07 -6.82
N GLY A 47 14.67 -3.77 -5.98
CA GLY A 47 15.33 -3.17 -4.83
C GLY A 47 16.35 -2.13 -5.26
N PHE A 48 16.47 -1.09 -4.42
CA PHE A 48 17.38 0.02 -4.62
C PHE A 48 18.26 0.16 -3.37
N SER A 49 19.57 0.33 -3.57
CA SER A 49 20.54 0.46 -2.48
C SER A 49 20.71 1.89 -1.99
N GLU A 50 20.07 2.85 -2.65
CA GLU A 50 20.12 4.28 -2.31
C GLU A 50 18.79 4.73 -1.71
N ASP A 51 18.81 5.89 -1.04
CA ASP A 51 17.65 6.45 -0.36
C ASP A 51 16.51 6.89 -1.31
N LYS A 52 16.75 6.94 -2.64
CA LYS A 52 15.77 7.32 -3.66
C LYS A 52 15.87 6.46 -4.92
N PRO A 53 14.74 6.17 -5.60
CA PRO A 53 13.37 6.59 -5.25
C PRO A 53 12.85 5.87 -4.01
N GLU A 54 11.96 6.52 -3.25
CA GLU A 54 11.19 5.82 -2.22
C GLU A 54 10.31 4.74 -2.87
N VAL A 55 10.42 3.50 -2.43
CA VAL A 55 9.62 2.39 -2.97
C VAL A 55 8.46 2.08 -2.02
N HIS A 56 7.24 2.20 -2.53
CA HIS A 56 6.01 1.94 -1.81
C HIS A 56 5.24 0.81 -2.48
N VAL A 57 4.71 -0.11 -1.68
CA VAL A 57 4.15 -1.36 -2.19
C VAL A 57 2.75 -1.59 -1.61
N LEU A 58 1.82 -1.98 -2.47
CA LEU A 58 0.51 -2.49 -2.11
C LEU A 58 0.46 -3.98 -2.40
N ALA A 59 -0.37 -4.70 -1.64
CA ALA A 59 -0.73 -6.06 -1.98
C ALA A 59 -1.77 -6.08 -3.10
N GLY A 60 -1.65 -7.05 -3.99
CA GLY A 60 -2.66 -7.49 -4.95
C GLY A 60 -3.25 -8.85 -4.58
N ASN A 61 -4.17 -9.34 -5.41
CA ASN A 61 -4.83 -10.61 -5.12
C ASN A 61 -3.92 -11.82 -5.34
N HIS A 62 -2.89 -11.72 -6.18
CA HIS A 62 -1.91 -12.79 -6.29
C HIS A 62 -0.93 -12.81 -5.10
N ASP A 63 -0.81 -11.71 -4.35
CA ASP A 63 0.03 -11.64 -3.15
C ASP A 63 -0.65 -12.21 -1.90
N LEU A 64 -1.93 -11.90 -1.68
CA LEU A 64 -2.67 -12.30 -0.47
C LEU A 64 -3.73 -13.38 -0.73
N GLY A 65 -4.21 -13.48 -1.96
CA GLY A 65 -5.44 -14.17 -2.35
C GLY A 65 -6.58 -13.21 -2.66
N PHE A 66 -7.59 -13.71 -3.36
CA PHE A 66 -8.89 -13.04 -3.38
C PHE A 66 -9.45 -12.95 -1.97
N HIS A 67 -10.36 -11.99 -1.74
CA HIS A 67 -10.91 -11.68 -0.42
C HIS A 67 -11.22 -12.93 0.44
N TYR A 68 -11.95 -13.91 -0.08
CA TYR A 68 -12.33 -15.14 0.65
C TYR A 68 -11.18 -16.11 0.95
N ALA A 69 -10.01 -15.91 0.36
CA ALA A 69 -8.82 -16.74 0.52
C ALA A 69 -7.69 -16.03 1.30
N VAL A 70 -7.89 -14.76 1.67
CA VAL A 70 -6.96 -14.01 2.51
C VAL A 70 -6.93 -14.65 3.90
N THR A 71 -5.73 -14.84 4.45
CA THR A 71 -5.54 -15.35 5.81
C THR A 71 -4.69 -14.40 6.63
N PRO A 72 -4.85 -14.37 7.97
CA PRO A 72 -4.04 -13.50 8.84
C PRO A 72 -2.53 -13.73 8.68
N PHE A 73 -2.10 -14.98 8.43
CA PHE A 73 -0.68 -15.30 8.24
C PHE A 73 -0.11 -14.64 6.99
N ARG A 74 -0.83 -14.64 5.87
CA ARG A 74 -0.37 -14.02 4.61
C ARG A 74 -0.29 -12.51 4.74
N VAL A 75 -1.30 -11.90 5.36
CA VAL A 75 -1.30 -10.46 5.67
C VAL A 75 -0.10 -10.12 6.55
N ASP A 76 0.15 -10.88 7.62
CA ASP A 76 1.29 -10.68 8.51
C ASP A 76 2.64 -10.80 7.79
N TRP A 77 2.83 -11.82 6.95
CA TRP A 77 4.06 -12.00 6.19
C TRP A 77 4.30 -10.83 5.22
N PHE A 78 3.26 -10.44 4.47
CA PHE A 78 3.34 -9.33 3.53
C PHE A 78 3.64 -8.01 4.24
N SER A 79 2.86 -7.69 5.27
CA SER A 79 3.01 -6.48 6.09
C SER A 79 4.41 -6.36 6.69
N LYS A 80 4.95 -7.45 7.25
CA LYS A 80 6.32 -7.46 7.80
C LYS A 80 7.39 -7.31 6.73
N ARG A 81 7.21 -7.97 5.58
CA ARG A 81 8.22 -8.00 4.52
C ARG A 81 8.33 -6.69 3.74
N PHE A 82 7.21 -6.00 3.56
CA PHE A 82 7.12 -4.77 2.77
C PHE A 82 6.79 -3.53 3.60
N ASN A 83 6.76 -3.65 4.94
CA ASN A 83 6.41 -2.57 5.87
C ASN A 83 5.10 -1.87 5.48
N SER A 84 4.04 -2.66 5.25
CA SER A 84 2.74 -2.18 4.78
C SER A 84 1.61 -2.55 5.74
N SER A 85 0.50 -1.84 5.65
CA SER A 85 -0.73 -2.12 6.38
C SER A 85 -1.95 -2.20 5.44
N THR A 86 -3.15 -2.32 6.01
CA THR A 86 -4.40 -2.26 5.23
C THR A 86 -4.62 -0.88 4.62
N VAL A 87 -4.21 0.17 5.33
CA VAL A 87 -4.32 1.58 4.92
C VAL A 87 -3.05 2.33 5.35
N ASP A 88 -2.20 2.65 4.38
CA ASP A 88 -1.01 3.47 4.61
C ASP A 88 -1.18 4.89 4.08
N VAL A 89 -0.52 5.85 4.74
CA VAL A 89 -0.48 7.25 4.29
C VAL A 89 0.98 7.65 4.15
N VAL A 90 1.37 8.04 2.94
CA VAL A 90 2.74 8.49 2.64
C VAL A 90 2.72 9.86 2.01
N PHE A 91 3.74 10.68 2.30
CA PHE A 91 3.83 12.06 1.82
C PHE A 91 5.05 12.22 0.93
N ILE A 92 4.83 12.38 -0.37
CA ILE A 92 5.92 12.66 -1.32
C ILE A 92 5.91 14.15 -1.64
N ARG A 93 6.95 14.87 -1.22
CA ARG A 93 7.05 16.35 -1.37
C ARG A 93 5.80 17.09 -0.85
N GLY A 94 5.25 16.60 0.27
CA GLY A 94 4.04 17.14 0.91
C GLY A 94 2.73 16.78 0.22
N GLN A 95 2.74 16.03 -0.90
CA GLN A 95 1.55 15.47 -1.53
C GLN A 95 1.16 14.17 -0.82
N PRO A 96 -0.05 14.06 -0.23
CA PRO A 96 -0.52 12.83 0.39
C PRO A 96 -0.93 11.78 -0.65
N PHE A 97 -0.44 10.56 -0.42
CA PHE A 97 -0.86 9.34 -1.08
C PHE A 97 -1.46 8.41 -0.02
N ILE A 98 -2.61 7.81 -0.33
CA ILE A 98 -3.30 6.84 0.51
C ILE A 98 -3.23 5.51 -0.22
N LEU A 99 -2.63 4.53 0.42
CA LEU A 99 -2.44 3.19 -0.12
C LEU A 99 -3.46 2.28 0.58
N LEU A 100 -4.40 1.74 -0.19
CA LEU A 100 -5.49 0.91 0.32
C LEU A 100 -5.36 -0.52 -0.21
N THR A 101 -5.28 -1.48 0.71
CA THR A 101 -5.32 -2.91 0.38
C THR A 101 -6.74 -3.30 -0.02
N SER A 102 -7.02 -3.35 -1.33
CA SER A 102 -8.38 -3.50 -1.85
C SER A 102 -9.08 -4.81 -1.48
N MET A 103 -8.34 -5.87 -1.14
CA MET A 103 -8.94 -7.14 -0.66
C MET A 103 -9.64 -6.99 0.69
N ALA A 104 -9.36 -5.91 1.43
CA ALA A 104 -10.05 -5.57 2.68
C ALA A 104 -11.36 -4.82 2.42
N MET A 105 -11.63 -4.34 1.20
CA MET A 105 -12.80 -3.51 0.89
C MET A 105 -13.97 -4.32 0.34
N HIS A 106 -14.15 -5.56 0.82
CA HIS A 106 -15.26 -6.41 0.36
C HIS A 106 -16.62 -6.01 0.96
N GLY A 107 -16.61 -5.47 2.19
CA GLY A 107 -17.83 -4.96 2.85
C GLY A 107 -18.72 -6.03 3.47
N ASP A 108 -18.18 -7.19 3.84
CA ASP A 108 -18.90 -8.27 4.51
C ASP A 108 -18.76 -8.26 6.05
N GLY A 109 -18.09 -7.24 6.60
CA GLY A 109 -17.87 -7.09 8.04
C GLY A 109 -16.83 -8.04 8.63
N CYS A 110 -16.01 -8.70 7.79
CA CYS A 110 -14.89 -9.51 8.27
C CYS A 110 -13.91 -8.68 9.12
N LYS A 111 -13.15 -9.31 10.02
CA LYS A 111 -12.15 -8.59 10.86
C LYS A 111 -11.17 -7.76 10.03
N PHE A 112 -10.61 -8.34 8.97
CA PHE A 112 -9.68 -7.67 8.05
C PHE A 112 -10.32 -6.46 7.35
N CYS A 113 -11.61 -6.54 7.06
CA CYS A 113 -12.41 -5.51 6.41
C CYS A 113 -12.68 -4.36 7.38
N HIS A 114 -13.15 -4.71 8.59
CA HIS A 114 -13.45 -3.75 9.63
C HIS A 114 -12.21 -2.95 10.05
N GLU A 115 -11.04 -3.60 10.15
CA GLU A 115 -9.78 -2.91 10.43
C GLU A 115 -9.42 -1.89 9.34
N ALA A 116 -9.67 -2.21 8.06
CA ALA A 116 -9.45 -1.28 6.96
C ALA A 116 -10.48 -0.13 6.94
N GLU A 117 -11.75 -0.43 7.22
CA GLU A 117 -12.83 0.57 7.33
C GLU A 117 -12.53 1.59 8.43
N VAL A 118 -12.18 1.13 9.63
CA VAL A 118 -11.80 2.02 10.75
C VAL A 118 -10.59 2.88 10.39
N ALA A 119 -9.58 2.30 9.75
CA ALA A 119 -8.37 3.02 9.37
C ALA A 119 -8.65 4.08 8.27
N ILE A 120 -9.45 3.76 7.25
CA ILE A 120 -9.76 4.69 6.16
C ILE A 120 -10.73 5.79 6.63
N GLU A 121 -11.66 5.51 7.54
CA GLU A 121 -12.52 6.51 8.17
C GLU A 121 -11.71 7.52 8.97
N ALA A 122 -10.74 7.05 9.78
CA ALA A 122 -9.84 7.93 10.52
C ALA A 122 -9.05 8.87 9.59
N VAL A 123 -8.53 8.34 8.47
CA VAL A 123 -7.88 9.16 7.43
C VAL A 123 -8.86 10.17 6.82
N GLY A 124 -10.11 9.76 6.58
CA GLY A 124 -11.18 10.61 6.08
C GLY A 124 -11.49 11.79 7.00
N ASP A 125 -11.55 11.57 8.31
CA ASP A 125 -11.79 12.61 9.31
C ASP A 125 -10.66 13.65 9.37
N GLU A 126 -9.41 13.19 9.33
CA GLU A 126 -8.24 14.07 9.29
C GLU A 126 -8.20 14.92 8.01
N LEU A 127 -8.51 14.32 6.85
CA LEU A 127 -8.63 15.05 5.59
C LEU A 127 -9.76 16.06 5.61
N ALA A 128 -10.92 15.69 6.18
CA ALA A 128 -12.08 16.56 6.27
C ALA A 128 -11.78 17.78 7.16
N CYS A 129 -11.10 17.60 8.28
CA CYS A 129 -10.70 18.71 9.14
C CYS A 129 -9.64 19.60 8.47
N ALA A 130 -8.65 18.99 7.80
CA ALA A 130 -7.63 19.74 7.07
C ALA A 130 -8.24 20.58 5.96
N LYS A 131 -9.20 20.03 5.21
CA LYS A 131 -9.94 20.74 4.16
C LYS A 131 -10.72 21.96 4.67
N ARG A 132 -11.20 21.89 5.91
CA ARG A 132 -11.87 23.02 6.59
C ARG A 132 -10.89 24.04 7.17
N GLY A 133 -9.59 23.70 7.26
CA GLY A 133 -8.56 24.53 7.88
C GLY A 133 -8.66 24.59 9.41
N SER A 134 -9.44 23.71 10.03
CA SER A 134 -9.65 23.66 11.48
C SER A 134 -9.82 22.22 11.93
N CYS A 135 -8.85 21.72 12.69
CA CYS A 135 -8.87 20.38 13.28
C CYS A 135 -9.07 20.48 14.79
N SER A 136 -9.90 19.59 15.33
CA SER A 136 -10.02 19.40 16.78
C SER A 136 -8.68 18.97 17.37
N LYS A 137 -8.44 19.26 18.65
CA LYS A 137 -7.21 18.82 19.35
C LYS A 137 -7.01 17.31 19.34
N ASN A 138 -8.08 16.54 19.12
CA ASN A 138 -8.06 15.08 19.14
C ASN A 138 -7.86 14.45 17.74
N VAL A 139 -7.72 15.27 16.68
CA VAL A 139 -7.56 14.79 15.30
C VAL A 139 -6.18 15.20 14.80
N SER A 140 -5.46 14.27 14.17
CA SER A 140 -4.13 14.55 13.61
C SER A 140 -4.19 15.66 12.57
N ALA A 141 -3.29 16.63 12.69
CA ALA A 141 -3.14 17.73 11.75
C ALA A 141 -2.19 17.42 10.57
N ARG A 142 -1.84 16.14 10.34
CA ARG A 142 -0.81 15.74 9.35
C ARG A 142 -1.13 16.13 7.91
N PHE A 143 -2.40 16.36 7.57
CA PHE A 143 -2.82 16.81 6.24
C PHE A 143 -2.90 18.34 6.12
N LEU A 144 -2.42 19.12 7.10
CA LEU A 144 -2.31 20.58 6.98
C LEU A 144 -0.94 20.99 6.41
N PRO A 145 -0.89 21.91 5.42
CA PRO A 145 -2.02 22.48 4.70
C PRO A 145 -2.68 21.46 3.76
N TYR A 146 -4.00 21.55 3.60
CA TYR A 146 -4.77 20.58 2.81
C TYR A 146 -4.29 20.49 1.37
N ARG A 147 -4.06 19.24 0.93
CA ARG A 147 -3.90 18.88 -0.48
C ARG A 147 -4.84 17.73 -0.80
N ARG A 148 -5.37 17.71 -2.03
CA ARG A 148 -6.22 16.60 -2.48
C ARG A 148 -5.39 15.32 -2.48
N PRO A 149 -5.78 14.25 -1.76
CA PRO A 149 -5.02 13.02 -1.70
C PRO A 149 -5.10 12.25 -3.01
N ILE A 150 -4.08 11.42 -3.27
CA ILE A 150 -4.08 10.44 -4.34
C ILE A 150 -4.34 9.07 -3.72
N LEU A 151 -5.44 8.43 -4.07
CA LEU A 151 -5.77 7.08 -3.61
C LEU A 151 -5.16 6.05 -4.57
N LEU A 152 -4.39 5.13 -4.03
CA LEU A 152 -3.77 4.01 -4.73
C LEU A 152 -4.29 2.70 -4.15
N GLN A 153 -4.62 1.75 -5.03
CA GLN A 153 -5.08 0.42 -4.66
C GLN A 153 -4.87 -0.53 -5.84
N HIS A 154 -4.94 -1.83 -5.58
CA HIS A 154 -4.80 -2.85 -6.61
C HIS A 154 -6.08 -3.03 -7.45
N PHE A 155 -7.23 -3.28 -6.82
CA PHE A 155 -8.51 -3.35 -7.53
C PHE A 155 -9.15 -1.97 -7.74
N PRO A 156 -9.73 -1.68 -8.92
CA PRO A 156 -10.48 -0.45 -9.13
C PRO A 156 -11.78 -0.42 -8.31
N LEU A 157 -12.24 0.79 -7.94
CA LEU A 157 -13.47 1.00 -7.14
C LEU A 157 -14.76 0.54 -7.82
N PHE A 158 -14.77 0.47 -9.15
CA PHE A 158 -15.92 0.01 -9.93
C PHE A 158 -15.61 -1.37 -10.50
N ARG A 159 -16.44 -2.34 -10.15
CA ARG A 159 -16.56 -3.65 -10.78
C ARG A 159 -18.00 -3.86 -11.20
#